data_AF-A0A1H3J152-F1
#
_entry.id   AF-A0A1H3J152-F1
#
_cell.length_a   1.000
_cell.length_b   1.000
_cell.length_c   1.000
_cell.angle_alpha   90.00
_cell.angle_beta   90.00
_cell.angle_gamma   90.00
#
_symmetry.space_group_name_H-M   'P 1'
#
loop_
_entity.id
_entity.type
_entity.pdbx_description
1 polymer ?
#
loop_
_entity_poly.entity_id
_entity_poly.type
_entity_poly.pdbx_seq_one_letter_code
_entity_poly.pdbx_strand_id
1 'polypeptide(L)'
;MKKIKAIACVLSAVMLVGIFAGCSKTTKITTEKFAKACERLKLEEFDIDDDAPDMDDLEDGFYAVADEEAVEDGDVDVEGMLQDMGLSEIIDADDVTSFALAAKCTGLGDIEDISDIEDIADLQIDGAMAFQVSLADDGYAGDFMDYLDDMLDMAGISSKDLTNKEFYVGKNDGYFRFHVEVSKLAKVILENDDIMDLVDMYSDADDFEEVLSGLKGDVAVSVEINGTNIFVLVGGSLNQKASTLGSFVSAFGAANNPTKVPMNQDVVEEAVEDAIDNYGNKLLGSSAFVDDYDDYDDDYDDEDWDI
;
A
#
# COMPACT_ATOMS: atom_id res chain seq x y z
N MET A 1 1.02 52.28 12.61
CA MET A 1 -0.10 51.34 12.37
C MET A 1 -0.15 50.76 10.96
N LYS A 2 -0.15 51.55 9.86
CA LYS A 2 -0.22 51.00 8.48
C LYS A 2 0.95 50.06 8.09
N LYS A 3 2.19 50.35 8.52
CA LYS A 3 3.37 49.50 8.24
C LYS A 3 3.36 48.15 8.98
N ILE A 4 2.80 48.10 10.20
CA ILE A 4 2.70 46.87 11.00
C ILE A 4 1.63 45.95 10.43
N LYS A 5 0.50 46.50 9.95
CA LYS A 5 -0.54 45.72 9.26
C LYS A 5 -0.06 45.14 7.92
N ALA A 6 0.77 45.85 7.18
CA ALA A 6 1.36 45.35 5.93
C ALA A 6 2.37 44.20 6.18
N ILE A 7 3.22 44.32 7.21
CA ILE A 7 4.16 43.26 7.59
C ILE A 7 3.41 42.03 8.12
N ALA A 8 2.34 42.21 8.89
CA ALA A 8 1.47 41.12 9.31
C ALA A 8 0.75 40.44 8.12
N CYS A 9 0.25 41.19 7.13
CA CYS A 9 -0.31 40.61 5.91
C CYS A 9 0.73 39.85 5.08
N VAL A 10 1.96 40.34 4.98
CA VAL A 10 3.05 39.64 4.27
C VAL A 10 3.49 38.40 5.05
N LEU A 11 3.58 38.46 6.38
CA LEU A 11 3.86 37.29 7.23
C LEU A 11 2.72 36.29 7.20
N SER A 12 1.46 36.72 7.20
CA SER A 12 0.30 35.84 7.02
C SER A 12 0.22 35.29 5.62
N ALA A 13 0.61 36.04 4.58
CA ALA A 13 0.71 35.53 3.21
C ALA A 13 1.91 34.60 3.02
N VAL A 14 3.04 34.81 3.72
CA VAL A 14 4.21 33.91 3.72
C VAL A 14 3.95 32.69 4.58
N MET A 15 3.20 32.81 5.68
CA MET A 15 2.70 31.69 6.47
C MET A 15 1.62 30.93 5.72
N LEU A 16 0.70 31.60 5.01
CA LEU A 16 -0.26 30.95 4.12
C LEU A 16 0.44 30.32 2.92
N VAL A 17 1.45 30.95 2.31
CA VAL A 17 2.28 30.33 1.26
C VAL A 17 3.13 29.19 1.84
N GLY A 18 3.54 29.23 3.11
CA GLY A 18 4.20 28.11 3.79
C GLY A 18 3.26 26.98 4.21
N ILE A 19 1.98 27.29 4.47
CA ILE A 19 0.90 26.35 4.77
C ILE A 19 0.37 25.74 3.47
N PHE A 20 0.22 26.52 2.39
CA PHE A 20 -0.14 26.05 1.04
C PHE A 20 1.04 25.32 0.37
N ALA A 21 2.29 25.80 0.51
CA ALA A 21 3.48 25.04 0.09
C ALA A 21 3.86 23.90 1.06
N GLY A 22 3.10 23.72 2.13
CA GLY A 22 3.20 22.59 3.05
C GLY A 22 2.11 21.54 2.85
N CYS A 23 1.11 21.79 1.98
CA CYS A 23 -0.07 20.94 1.83
C CYS A 23 -0.26 20.39 0.41
N SER A 24 0.72 20.43 -0.49
CA SER A 24 0.59 19.77 -1.80
C SER A 24 1.90 19.36 -2.48
N LYS A 25 3.01 19.26 -1.74
CA LYS A 25 4.30 18.91 -2.36
C LYS A 25 4.30 17.43 -2.75
N THR A 26 4.67 17.17 -3.99
CA THR A 26 5.00 15.85 -4.52
C THR A 26 6.51 15.74 -4.69
N THR A 27 7.02 14.54 -4.54
CA THR A 27 8.43 14.21 -4.68
C THR A 27 8.75 14.04 -6.16
N LYS A 28 9.91 14.53 -6.56
CA LYS A 28 10.50 14.23 -7.86
C LYS A 28 11.89 13.67 -7.65
N ILE A 29 12.07 12.38 -7.94
CA ILE A 29 13.35 11.70 -7.78
C ILE A 29 13.71 10.99 -9.10
N THR A 30 14.95 11.14 -9.52
CA THR A 30 15.50 10.47 -10.70
C THR A 30 16.07 9.12 -10.31
N THR A 31 16.12 8.16 -11.24
CA THR A 31 16.70 6.81 -11.04
C THR A 31 18.11 6.87 -10.42
N GLU A 32 18.99 7.75 -10.94
CA GLU A 32 20.34 7.96 -10.37
C GLU A 32 20.32 8.42 -8.90
N LYS A 33 19.36 9.28 -8.52
CA LYS A 33 19.23 9.75 -7.12
C LYS A 33 18.60 8.68 -6.24
N PHE A 34 17.73 7.86 -6.82
CA PHE A 34 17.13 6.71 -6.17
C PHE A 34 18.21 5.68 -5.83
N ALA A 35 19.02 5.24 -6.79
CA ALA A 35 20.16 4.34 -6.57
C ALA A 35 21.09 4.85 -5.47
N LYS A 36 21.50 6.13 -5.52
CA LYS A 36 22.32 6.76 -4.47
C LYS A 36 21.62 6.83 -3.10
N ALA A 37 20.30 6.82 -3.04
CA ALA A 37 19.57 6.71 -1.79
C ALA A 37 19.65 5.29 -1.24
N CYS A 38 19.48 4.28 -2.09
CA CYS A 38 19.64 2.86 -1.74
C CYS A 38 21.06 2.55 -1.25
N GLU A 39 22.10 3.01 -1.95
CA GLU A 39 23.50 2.86 -1.53
C GLU A 39 23.75 3.47 -0.14
N ARG A 40 23.14 4.63 0.17
CA ARG A 40 23.25 5.27 1.50
C ARG A 40 22.52 4.50 2.59
N LEU A 41 21.43 3.82 2.22
CA LEU A 41 20.71 2.89 3.09
C LEU A 41 21.42 1.54 3.20
N LYS A 42 22.47 1.31 2.40
CA LYS A 42 23.23 0.06 2.30
C LYS A 42 22.38 -1.13 1.87
N LEU A 43 21.42 -0.87 0.98
CA LEU A 43 20.68 -1.93 0.32
C LEU A 43 21.58 -2.61 -0.71
N GLU A 44 21.32 -3.88 -0.97
CA GLU A 44 22.03 -4.66 -1.99
C GLU A 44 21.38 -4.44 -3.36
N GLU A 45 22.20 -4.29 -4.39
CA GLU A 45 21.74 -4.11 -5.77
C GLU A 45 21.51 -5.47 -6.41
N PHE A 46 20.35 -5.65 -7.03
CA PHE A 46 20.00 -6.83 -7.81
C PHE A 46 19.80 -6.43 -9.26
N ASP A 47 20.39 -7.23 -10.15
CA ASP A 47 20.11 -7.14 -11.58
C ASP A 47 18.69 -7.69 -11.82
N ILE A 48 17.89 -6.96 -12.60
CA ILE A 48 16.49 -7.30 -12.88
C ILE A 48 16.37 -8.58 -13.73
N ASP A 49 17.48 -9.01 -14.34
CA ASP A 49 17.58 -10.20 -15.18
C ASP A 49 17.77 -11.50 -14.39
N ASP A 50 18.08 -11.41 -13.09
CA ASP A 50 18.26 -12.56 -12.19
C ASP A 50 16.92 -12.96 -11.52
N ASP A 51 16.89 -14.14 -10.89
CA ASP A 51 15.72 -14.62 -10.14
C ASP A 51 15.29 -13.59 -9.07
N ALA A 52 13.97 -13.50 -8.81
CA ALA A 52 13.43 -12.61 -7.78
C ALA A 52 14.16 -12.80 -6.44
N PRO A 53 14.42 -11.71 -5.68
CA PRO A 53 15.21 -11.79 -4.44
C PRO A 53 14.59 -12.77 -3.45
N ASP A 54 15.44 -13.54 -2.77
CA ASP A 54 14.98 -14.49 -1.75
C ASP A 54 14.38 -13.72 -0.56
N MET A 55 13.46 -14.34 0.19
CA MET A 55 12.88 -13.69 1.38
C MET A 55 13.94 -13.32 2.42
N ASP A 56 15.06 -14.05 2.49
CA ASP A 56 16.18 -13.74 3.38
C ASP A 56 16.88 -12.42 3.00
N ASP A 57 16.88 -12.06 1.71
CA ASP A 57 17.49 -10.84 1.19
C ASP A 57 16.67 -9.59 1.54
N LEU A 58 15.39 -9.75 1.92
CA LEU A 58 14.53 -8.64 2.39
C LEU A 58 14.97 -8.08 3.74
N GLU A 59 15.61 -8.87 4.62
CA GLU A 59 16.10 -8.37 5.92
C GLU A 59 17.22 -7.34 5.75
N ASP A 60 18.20 -7.67 4.91
CA ASP A 60 19.29 -6.77 4.55
C ASP A 60 18.78 -5.63 3.65
N GLY A 61 17.81 -5.97 2.80
CA GLY A 61 17.07 -5.07 1.93
C GLY A 61 17.77 -4.89 0.59
N PHE A 62 16.97 -4.74 -0.46
CA PHE A 62 17.44 -4.75 -1.83
C PHE A 62 16.98 -3.52 -2.60
N TYR A 63 17.63 -3.27 -3.74
CA TYR A 63 17.13 -2.38 -4.77
C TYR A 63 17.47 -2.88 -6.16
N ALA A 64 16.65 -2.47 -7.12
CA ALA A 64 16.81 -2.74 -8.54
C ALA A 64 16.57 -1.44 -9.31
N VAL A 65 17.33 -1.23 -10.40
CA VAL A 65 17.19 -0.07 -11.27
C VAL A 65 17.30 -0.48 -12.74
N ALA A 66 16.40 0.02 -13.57
CA ALA A 66 16.60 0.02 -15.01
C ALA A 66 16.57 1.45 -15.52
N ASP A 67 17.58 1.80 -16.31
CA ASP A 67 17.62 3.05 -17.04
C ASP A 67 16.99 2.90 -18.43
N GLU A 68 17.03 3.98 -19.20
CA GLU A 68 16.41 4.06 -20.53
C GLU A 68 16.99 3.03 -21.51
N GLU A 69 18.30 2.72 -21.41
CA GLU A 69 18.94 1.73 -22.27
C GLU A 69 18.42 0.33 -21.97
N ALA A 70 18.37 -0.07 -20.70
CA ALA A 70 17.84 -1.37 -20.28
C ALA A 70 16.33 -1.55 -20.62
N VAL A 71 15.55 -0.48 -20.52
CA VAL A 71 14.12 -0.52 -20.90
C VAL A 71 13.94 -0.60 -22.42
N GLU A 72 14.66 0.20 -23.20
CA GLU A 72 14.56 0.19 -24.67
C GLU A 72 15.07 -1.11 -25.30
N ASP A 73 16.12 -1.71 -24.74
CA ASP A 73 16.69 -2.97 -25.22
C ASP A 73 15.81 -4.19 -24.86
N GLY A 74 14.80 -4.01 -24.00
CA GLY A 74 13.85 -5.03 -23.59
C GLY A 74 14.46 -6.05 -22.61
N ASP A 75 15.52 -5.66 -21.90
CA ASP A 75 16.13 -6.49 -20.86
C ASP A 75 15.17 -6.63 -19.66
N VAL A 76 14.26 -5.66 -19.47
CA VAL A 76 13.21 -5.72 -18.46
C VAL A 76 11.81 -5.90 -19.04
N ASP A 77 11.04 -6.83 -18.47
CA ASP A 77 9.60 -6.99 -18.72
C ASP A 77 8.76 -5.89 -18.04
N VAL A 78 8.82 -4.68 -18.60
CA VAL A 78 8.07 -3.51 -18.10
C VAL A 78 6.55 -3.76 -18.11
N GLU A 79 6.03 -4.47 -19.12
CA GLU A 79 4.61 -4.78 -19.23
C GLU A 79 4.16 -5.70 -18.08
N GLY A 80 4.92 -6.76 -17.80
CA GLY A 80 4.67 -7.65 -16.66
C GLY A 80 4.71 -6.90 -15.32
N MET A 81 5.70 -6.04 -15.10
CA MET A 81 5.79 -5.23 -13.88
C MET A 81 4.59 -4.29 -13.71
N LEU A 82 4.18 -3.60 -14.77
CA LEU A 82 3.00 -2.73 -14.73
C LEU A 82 1.72 -3.54 -14.50
N GLN A 83 1.60 -4.76 -15.03
CA GLN A 83 0.46 -5.64 -14.76
C GLN A 83 0.41 -6.07 -13.28
N ASP A 84 1.54 -6.51 -12.72
CA ASP A 84 1.62 -6.93 -11.32
C ASP A 84 1.31 -5.80 -10.34
N MET A 85 1.62 -4.56 -10.74
CA MET A 85 1.29 -3.35 -9.97
C MET A 85 -0.12 -2.82 -10.23
N GLY A 86 -0.87 -3.41 -11.17
CA GLY A 86 -2.19 -2.91 -11.58
C GLY A 86 -2.15 -1.55 -12.28
N LEU A 87 -1.04 -1.21 -12.93
CA LEU A 87 -0.80 0.06 -13.60
C LEU A 87 -0.83 -0.02 -15.13
N SER A 88 -0.88 -1.24 -15.70
CA SER A 88 -0.88 -1.47 -17.16
C SER A 88 -2.09 -0.89 -17.90
N GLU A 89 -3.18 -0.59 -17.19
CA GLU A 89 -4.35 0.07 -17.77
C GLU A 89 -4.20 1.60 -17.87
N ILE A 90 -3.19 2.18 -17.22
CA ILE A 90 -2.99 3.62 -17.06
C ILE A 90 -1.69 4.08 -17.74
N ILE A 91 -0.65 3.25 -17.63
CA ILE A 91 0.69 3.54 -18.13
C ILE A 91 0.95 2.55 -19.27
N ASP A 92 1.22 3.07 -20.46
CA ASP A 92 1.75 2.26 -21.54
C ASP A 92 3.20 1.88 -21.22
N ALA A 93 3.56 0.61 -21.41
CA ALA A 93 4.92 0.16 -21.20
C ALA A 93 5.91 0.92 -22.10
N ASP A 94 5.49 1.30 -23.31
CA ASP A 94 6.27 2.10 -24.26
C ASP A 94 6.58 3.52 -23.75
N ASP A 95 5.79 4.03 -22.80
CA ASP A 95 5.98 5.36 -22.22
C ASP A 95 6.95 5.35 -21.02
N VAL A 96 7.35 4.18 -20.54
CA VAL A 96 8.31 4.05 -19.44
C VAL A 96 9.73 4.25 -19.95
N THR A 97 10.48 5.13 -19.30
CA THR A 97 11.88 5.45 -19.66
C THR A 97 12.88 4.97 -18.62
N SER A 98 12.43 4.67 -17.41
CA SER A 98 13.25 4.06 -16.37
C SER A 98 12.37 3.69 -15.19
N PHE A 99 12.84 2.75 -14.40
CA PHE A 99 12.22 2.46 -13.11
C PHE A 99 13.26 2.13 -12.05
N ALA A 100 12.83 2.23 -10.80
CA ALA A 100 13.60 1.78 -9.65
C ALA A 100 12.68 1.23 -8.58
N LEU A 101 13.13 0.19 -7.90
CA LEU A 101 12.45 -0.43 -6.77
C LEU A 101 13.46 -0.58 -5.63
N ALA A 102 13.00 -0.41 -4.40
CA ALA A 102 13.76 -0.77 -3.21
C ALA A 102 12.82 -1.31 -2.14
N ALA A 103 13.25 -2.33 -1.40
CA ALA A 103 12.49 -2.89 -0.31
C ALA A 103 13.41 -3.29 0.85
N LYS A 104 12.90 -3.22 2.07
CA LYS A 104 13.55 -3.73 3.28
C LYS A 104 12.49 -4.10 4.29
N CYS A 105 12.61 -5.24 4.94
CA CYS A 105 11.72 -5.68 6.00
C CYS A 105 12.49 -6.39 7.10
N THR A 106 12.48 -5.84 8.31
CA THR A 106 13.11 -6.47 9.48
C THR A 106 12.10 -7.27 10.28
N GLY A 107 12.53 -8.39 10.88
CA GLY A 107 11.66 -9.24 11.70
C GLY A 107 10.88 -10.28 10.90
N LEU A 108 11.32 -10.59 9.68
CA LEU A 108 10.74 -11.67 8.88
C LEU A 108 11.01 -13.04 9.52
N GLY A 109 12.17 -13.21 10.16
CA GLY A 109 12.50 -14.44 10.87
C GLY A 109 11.53 -14.77 12.02
N ASP A 110 10.90 -13.76 12.61
CA ASP A 110 9.91 -13.95 13.68
C ASP A 110 8.59 -14.54 13.14
N ILE A 111 8.34 -14.44 11.83
CA ILE A 111 7.12 -14.97 11.19
C ILE A 111 7.15 -16.50 11.12
N GLU A 112 8.33 -17.10 10.93
CA GLU A 112 8.47 -18.56 10.83
C GLU A 112 8.19 -19.28 12.16
N ASP A 113 8.27 -18.55 13.27
CA ASP A 113 8.04 -19.05 14.63
C ASP A 113 6.57 -18.91 15.09
N ILE A 114 5.67 -18.37 14.26
CA ILE A 114 4.24 -18.27 14.58
C ILE A 114 3.62 -19.67 14.53
N SER A 115 3.15 -20.13 15.67
CA SER A 115 2.47 -21.42 15.80
C SER A 115 1.03 -21.28 16.28
N ASP A 116 0.77 -20.28 17.10
CA ASP A 116 -0.54 -19.97 17.68
C ASP A 116 -0.86 -18.46 17.51
N ILE A 117 -2.14 -18.08 17.66
CA ILE A 117 -2.59 -16.68 17.45
C ILE A 117 -2.00 -15.71 18.46
N GLU A 118 -1.68 -16.19 19.66
CA GLU A 118 -1.03 -15.42 20.73
C GLU A 118 0.37 -14.95 20.33
N ASP A 119 1.08 -15.71 19.48
CA ASP A 119 2.43 -15.38 19.03
C ASP A 119 2.45 -14.07 18.21
N ILE A 120 1.31 -13.68 17.61
CA ILE A 120 1.16 -12.43 16.84
C ILE A 120 1.42 -11.20 17.71
N ALA A 121 1.11 -11.26 19.01
CA ALA A 121 1.34 -10.16 19.93
C ALA A 121 2.84 -9.88 20.16
N ASP A 122 3.70 -10.88 19.96
CA ASP A 122 5.15 -10.77 20.14
C ASP A 122 5.90 -10.43 18.83
N LEU A 123 5.24 -10.55 17.66
CA LEU A 123 5.84 -10.24 16.36
C LEU A 123 6.28 -8.78 16.25
N GLN A 124 7.53 -8.56 15.87
CA GLN A 124 8.08 -7.23 15.61
C GLN A 124 8.52 -7.10 14.15
N ILE A 125 7.61 -6.63 13.31
CA ILE A 125 7.86 -6.45 11.87
C ILE A 125 7.96 -4.96 11.53
N ASP A 126 8.92 -4.56 10.72
CA ASP A 126 9.06 -3.17 10.23
C ASP A 126 9.63 -3.18 8.80
N GLY A 127 8.74 -2.91 7.85
CA GLY A 127 9.04 -2.96 6.43
C GLY A 127 8.70 -1.67 5.70
N ALA A 128 9.45 -1.40 4.65
CA ALA A 128 9.11 -0.38 3.68
C ALA A 128 9.57 -0.75 2.28
N MET A 129 8.84 -0.23 1.30
CA MET A 129 9.12 -0.30 -0.11
C MET A 129 9.08 1.11 -0.70
N ALA A 130 9.99 1.38 -1.62
CA ALA A 130 9.98 2.56 -2.47
C ALA A 130 9.98 2.13 -3.92
N PHE A 131 9.20 2.79 -4.74
CA PHE A 131 9.16 2.55 -6.17
C PHE A 131 9.15 3.89 -6.91
N GLN A 132 9.80 3.93 -8.06
CA GLN A 132 9.85 5.10 -8.91
C GLN A 132 9.79 4.72 -10.38
N VAL A 133 8.96 5.45 -11.15
CA VAL A 133 8.89 5.35 -12.62
C VAL A 133 9.16 6.70 -13.21
N SER A 134 9.96 6.75 -14.28
CA SER A 134 10.06 7.91 -15.14
C SER A 134 9.33 7.62 -16.44
N LEU A 135 8.52 8.56 -16.89
CA LEU A 135 7.72 8.48 -18.11
C LEU A 135 8.30 9.42 -19.18
N ALA A 136 8.06 9.10 -20.45
CA ALA A 136 8.49 9.91 -21.58
C ALA A 136 7.76 11.27 -21.62
N ASP A 137 6.45 11.26 -21.33
CA ASP A 137 5.58 12.43 -21.39
C ASP A 137 4.90 12.75 -20.04
N ASP A 138 4.52 14.01 -19.86
CA ASP A 138 3.68 14.44 -18.74
C ASP A 138 2.19 14.33 -19.09
N GLY A 139 1.33 14.12 -18.09
CA GLY A 139 -0.13 14.04 -18.32
C GLY A 139 -0.83 12.95 -17.52
N TYR A 140 -0.10 11.91 -17.12
CA TYR A 140 -0.63 10.77 -16.35
C TYR A 140 -1.14 11.11 -14.96
N ALA A 141 -0.90 12.33 -14.46
CA ALA A 141 -1.41 12.77 -13.16
C ALA A 141 -2.94 12.81 -13.11
N GLY A 142 -3.62 13.08 -14.22
CA GLY A 142 -5.08 13.00 -14.28
C GLY A 142 -5.54 11.54 -14.23
N ASP A 143 -5.11 10.76 -15.24
CA ASP A 143 -5.56 9.38 -15.43
C ASP A 143 -5.24 8.47 -14.23
N PHE A 144 -4.07 8.63 -13.61
CA PHE A 144 -3.69 7.86 -12.43
C PHE A 144 -4.53 8.26 -11.20
N MET A 145 -4.80 9.56 -11.02
CA MET A 145 -5.62 10.01 -9.89
C MET A 145 -7.10 9.66 -10.09
N ASP A 146 -7.58 9.62 -11.33
CA ASP A 146 -8.91 9.14 -11.69
C ASP A 146 -9.01 7.62 -11.43
N TYR A 147 -7.98 6.83 -11.78
CA TYR A 147 -7.92 5.41 -11.43
C TYR A 147 -7.94 5.18 -9.91
N LEU A 148 -7.20 5.98 -9.14
CA LEU A 148 -7.25 5.93 -7.68
C LEU A 148 -8.63 6.34 -7.14
N ASP A 149 -9.30 7.31 -7.77
CA ASP A 149 -10.68 7.70 -7.42
C ASP A 149 -11.65 6.54 -7.68
N ASP A 150 -11.52 5.84 -8.81
CA ASP A 150 -12.31 4.65 -9.13
C ASP A 150 -12.06 3.51 -8.13
N MET A 151 -10.80 3.29 -7.70
CA MET A 151 -10.46 2.31 -6.65
C MET A 151 -11.08 2.67 -5.30
N LEU A 152 -11.08 3.96 -4.94
CA LEU A 152 -11.71 4.44 -3.71
C LEU A 152 -13.23 4.28 -3.80
N ASP A 153 -13.85 4.67 -4.91
CA ASP A 153 -15.29 4.54 -5.15
C ASP A 153 -15.73 3.06 -5.13
N MET A 154 -14.90 2.14 -5.64
CA MET A 154 -15.13 0.68 -5.53
C MET A 154 -15.11 0.19 -4.08
N ALA A 155 -14.28 0.80 -3.23
CA ALA A 155 -14.24 0.54 -1.79
C ALA A 155 -15.26 1.38 -1.00
N GLY A 156 -16.24 2.01 -1.67
CA GLY A 156 -17.27 2.87 -1.05
C GLY A 156 -16.83 4.30 -0.72
N ILE A 157 -15.52 4.58 -0.80
CA ILE A 157 -14.91 5.81 -0.33
C ILE A 157 -14.93 6.88 -1.42
N SER A 158 -15.51 8.05 -1.16
CA SER A 158 -15.34 9.19 -2.08
C SER A 158 -14.02 9.93 -1.82
N SER A 159 -13.26 10.25 -2.86
CA SER A 159 -12.09 11.16 -2.72
C SER A 159 -12.43 12.54 -2.14
N LYS A 160 -13.71 12.94 -2.17
CA LYS A 160 -14.20 14.17 -1.54
C LYS A 160 -14.19 14.12 -0.02
N ASP A 161 -14.23 12.92 0.56
CA ASP A 161 -14.19 12.69 1.99
C ASP A 161 -12.74 12.63 2.51
N LEU A 162 -11.76 12.47 1.61
CA LEU A 162 -10.35 12.59 1.92
C LEU A 162 -9.93 14.05 2.17
N THR A 163 -9.03 14.24 3.14
CA THR A 163 -8.48 15.57 3.40
C THR A 163 -7.48 15.97 2.31
N ASN A 164 -7.19 17.27 2.22
CA ASN A 164 -6.16 17.77 1.31
C ASN A 164 -4.73 17.27 1.63
N LYS A 165 -4.52 16.55 2.74
CA LYS A 165 -3.24 15.90 3.04
C LYS A 165 -3.16 14.48 2.49
N GLU A 166 -4.33 13.85 2.32
CA GLU A 166 -4.52 12.50 1.82
C GLU A 166 -4.69 12.51 0.31
N PHE A 167 -5.49 13.42 -0.25
CA PHE A 167 -5.75 13.45 -1.69
C PHE A 167 -5.57 14.84 -2.29
N TYR A 168 -4.92 14.89 -3.44
CA TYR A 168 -4.81 16.09 -4.28
C TYR A 168 -4.55 15.70 -5.73
N VAL A 169 -5.24 16.37 -6.63
CA VAL A 169 -4.99 16.28 -8.07
C VAL A 169 -4.83 17.69 -8.65
N GLY A 170 -3.75 17.87 -9.38
CA GLY A 170 -3.41 19.05 -10.16
C GLY A 170 -3.23 18.69 -11.63
N LYS A 171 -2.80 19.66 -12.44
CA LYS A 171 -2.67 19.44 -13.90
C LYS A 171 -1.53 18.46 -14.24
N ASN A 172 -0.41 18.58 -13.53
CA ASN A 172 0.82 17.83 -13.79
C ASN A 172 1.34 17.15 -12.50
N ASP A 173 0.60 17.24 -11.40
CA ASP A 173 1.02 16.72 -10.11
C ASP A 173 -0.19 16.19 -9.35
N GLY A 174 0.02 15.17 -8.53
CA GLY A 174 -1.03 14.54 -7.75
C GLY A 174 -0.44 13.73 -6.63
N TYR A 175 -1.21 13.49 -5.58
CA TYR A 175 -0.86 12.47 -4.61
C TYR A 175 -2.09 11.86 -3.98
N PHE A 176 -1.90 10.60 -3.61
CA PHE A 176 -2.72 9.89 -2.65
C PHE A 176 -1.84 9.43 -1.50
N ARG A 177 -2.24 9.72 -0.28
CA ARG A 177 -1.56 9.33 0.94
C ARG A 177 -2.57 8.75 1.88
N PHE A 178 -2.22 7.61 2.44
CA PHE A 178 -3.06 6.87 3.33
C PHE A 178 -2.24 6.41 4.52
N HIS A 179 -2.85 6.44 5.71
CA HIS A 179 -2.20 6.03 6.93
C HIS A 179 -3.22 5.46 7.90
N VAL A 180 -2.92 4.28 8.40
CA VAL A 180 -3.71 3.55 9.38
C VAL A 180 -2.83 3.19 10.56
N GLU A 181 -3.28 3.55 11.75
CA GLU A 181 -2.67 3.06 12.99
C GLU A 181 -3.23 1.65 13.26
N VAL A 182 -2.36 0.65 13.41
CA VAL A 182 -2.77 -0.76 13.62
C VAL A 182 -3.68 -0.90 14.84
N SER A 183 -3.40 -0.16 15.92
CA SER A 183 -4.26 -0.18 17.12
C SER A 183 -5.68 0.37 16.89
N LYS A 184 -5.84 1.28 15.92
CA LYS A 184 -7.17 1.79 15.55
C LYS A 184 -7.88 0.84 14.60
N LEU A 185 -7.15 0.25 13.65
CA LEU A 185 -7.66 -0.82 12.80
C LEU A 185 -8.18 -2.00 13.64
N ALA A 186 -7.40 -2.46 14.61
CA ALA A 186 -7.80 -3.49 15.56
C ALA A 186 -9.09 -3.11 16.29
N LYS A 187 -9.24 -1.85 16.72
CA LYS A 187 -10.45 -1.37 17.38
C LYS A 187 -11.67 -1.39 16.45
N VAL A 188 -11.52 -0.99 15.18
CA VAL A 188 -12.59 -1.06 14.18
C VAL A 188 -13.05 -2.51 14.00
N ILE A 189 -12.10 -3.43 13.88
CA ILE A 189 -12.38 -4.87 13.76
C ILE A 189 -13.18 -5.38 14.97
N LEU A 190 -12.74 -5.04 16.18
CA LEU A 190 -13.38 -5.47 17.43
C LEU A 190 -14.77 -4.85 17.66
N GLU A 191 -15.03 -3.67 17.09
CA GLU A 191 -16.31 -2.97 17.23
C GLU A 191 -17.32 -3.36 16.15
N ASN A 192 -16.93 -4.19 15.19
CA ASN A 192 -17.80 -4.67 14.13
C ASN A 192 -18.35 -6.06 14.47
N ASP A 193 -19.66 -6.11 14.72
CA ASP A 193 -20.37 -7.33 15.13
C ASP A 193 -20.25 -8.45 14.08
N ASP A 194 -20.28 -8.13 12.77
CA ASP A 194 -20.21 -9.14 11.71
C ASP A 194 -18.82 -9.81 11.65
N ILE A 195 -17.75 -9.06 11.92
CA ILE A 195 -16.39 -9.61 12.01
C ILE A 195 -16.25 -10.49 13.24
N MET A 196 -16.73 -10.02 14.39
CA MET A 196 -16.63 -10.77 15.64
C MET A 196 -17.44 -12.05 15.59
N ASP A 197 -18.63 -12.03 14.97
CA ASP A 197 -19.44 -13.23 14.70
C ASP A 197 -18.69 -14.24 13.80
N LEU A 198 -17.98 -13.75 12.76
CA LEU A 198 -17.16 -14.63 11.91
C LEU A 198 -15.98 -15.23 12.69
N VAL A 199 -15.30 -14.46 13.53
CA VAL A 199 -14.19 -14.95 14.36
C VAL A 199 -14.68 -16.02 15.33
N ASP A 200 -15.82 -15.79 15.99
CA ASP A 200 -16.47 -16.75 16.90
C ASP A 200 -16.79 -18.10 16.23
N MET A 201 -16.98 -18.12 14.91
CA MET A 201 -17.22 -19.36 14.16
C MET A 201 -15.96 -20.20 13.95
N TYR A 202 -14.77 -19.60 13.96
CA TYR A 202 -13.51 -20.25 13.55
C TYR A 202 -12.42 -20.24 14.63
N SER A 203 -12.52 -19.39 15.65
CA SER A 203 -11.56 -19.21 16.74
C SER A 203 -12.27 -18.89 18.06
N ASP A 204 -11.56 -18.97 19.18
CA ASP A 204 -12.01 -18.37 20.42
C ASP A 204 -11.91 -16.84 20.29
N ALA A 205 -13.05 -16.13 20.35
CA ALA A 205 -13.05 -14.68 20.24
C ALA A 205 -12.36 -14.00 21.42
N ASP A 206 -12.41 -14.58 22.63
CA ASP A 206 -11.78 -13.96 23.80
C ASP A 206 -10.25 -13.83 23.59
N ASP A 207 -9.61 -14.88 23.05
CA ASP A 207 -8.17 -14.88 22.73
C ASP A 207 -7.86 -13.90 21.57
N PHE A 208 -8.74 -13.82 20.57
CA PHE A 208 -8.61 -12.87 19.45
C PHE A 208 -8.71 -11.41 19.91
N GLU A 209 -9.65 -11.10 20.79
CA GLU A 209 -9.80 -9.78 21.39
C GLU A 209 -8.55 -9.38 22.17
N GLU A 210 -8.01 -10.29 22.98
CA GLU A 210 -6.80 -10.04 23.77
C GLU A 210 -5.62 -9.70 22.87
N VAL A 211 -5.38 -10.49 21.81
CA VAL A 211 -4.30 -10.27 20.84
C VAL A 211 -4.48 -8.94 20.11
N LEU A 212 -5.64 -8.69 19.49
CA LEU A 212 -5.88 -7.46 18.71
C LEU A 212 -5.75 -6.20 19.57
N SER A 213 -6.20 -6.24 20.82
CA SER A 213 -6.12 -5.11 21.74
C SER A 213 -4.66 -4.72 22.09
N GLY A 214 -3.73 -5.67 21.95
CA GLY A 214 -2.30 -5.49 22.18
C GLY A 214 -1.54 -4.87 21.00
N LEU A 215 -2.07 -5.00 19.78
CA LEU A 215 -1.35 -4.68 18.55
C LEU A 215 -1.11 -3.18 18.36
N LYS A 216 0.09 -2.86 17.89
CA LYS A 216 0.53 -1.47 17.62
C LYS A 216 1.30 -1.41 16.32
N GLY A 217 1.45 -0.19 15.80
CA GLY A 217 2.23 0.07 14.60
C GLY A 217 1.44 0.92 13.61
N ASP A 218 1.98 1.02 12.41
CA ASP A 218 1.50 1.94 11.38
C ASP A 218 1.52 1.21 10.03
N VAL A 219 0.48 1.35 9.22
CA VAL A 219 0.47 1.00 7.79
C VAL A 219 0.27 2.30 7.02
N ALA A 220 1.15 2.59 6.07
CA ALA A 220 1.15 3.87 5.40
C ALA A 220 1.56 3.73 3.92
N VAL A 221 0.83 4.44 3.06
CA VAL A 221 1.05 4.49 1.62
C VAL A 221 1.15 5.96 1.19
N SER A 222 2.01 6.24 0.24
CA SER A 222 2.13 7.53 -0.42
C SER A 222 2.43 7.30 -1.89
N VAL A 223 1.47 7.60 -2.75
CA VAL A 223 1.66 7.68 -4.19
C VAL A 223 1.75 9.15 -4.57
N GLU A 224 2.83 9.54 -5.23
CA GLU A 224 3.09 10.93 -5.60
C GLU A 224 3.49 11.02 -7.08
N ILE A 225 2.82 11.90 -7.82
CA ILE A 225 3.04 12.14 -9.24
C ILE A 225 3.56 13.56 -9.43
N ASN A 226 4.62 13.73 -10.21
CA ASN A 226 5.22 15.03 -10.50
C ASN A 226 5.78 15.10 -11.95
N GLY A 227 4.91 15.53 -12.86
CA GLY A 227 5.17 15.56 -14.29
C GLY A 227 5.36 14.16 -14.82
N THR A 228 6.59 13.87 -15.26
CA THR A 228 7.01 12.58 -15.80
C THR A 228 7.47 11.58 -14.73
N ASN A 229 7.19 11.82 -13.45
CA ASN A 229 7.70 11.01 -12.36
C ASN A 229 6.56 10.49 -11.49
N ILE A 230 6.52 9.18 -11.29
CA ILE A 230 5.67 8.54 -10.30
C ILE A 230 6.60 8.02 -9.20
N PHE A 231 6.31 8.36 -7.96
CA PHE A 231 7.06 7.93 -6.79
C PHE A 231 6.10 7.36 -5.75
N VAL A 232 6.33 6.11 -5.36
CA VAL A 232 5.51 5.40 -4.38
C VAL A 232 6.37 5.06 -3.17
N LEU A 233 5.80 5.27 -1.99
CA LEU A 233 6.32 4.77 -0.72
C LEU A 233 5.22 3.99 -0.02
N VAL A 234 5.54 2.77 0.37
CA VAL A 234 4.67 1.92 1.20
C VAL A 234 5.49 1.49 2.40
N GLY A 235 4.87 1.40 3.57
CA GLY A 235 5.51 0.78 4.72
C GLY A 235 4.52 0.37 5.77
N GLY A 236 4.93 -0.61 6.55
CA GLY A 236 4.15 -1.23 7.61
C GLY A 236 5.04 -1.54 8.80
N SER A 237 4.52 -1.37 10.01
CA SER A 237 5.15 -1.92 11.21
C SER A 237 4.12 -2.56 12.11
N LEU A 238 4.52 -3.62 12.80
CA LEU A 238 3.73 -4.34 13.79
C LEU A 238 4.52 -4.45 15.10
N ASN A 239 3.88 -4.12 16.22
CA ASN A 239 4.40 -4.03 17.59
C ASN A 239 5.70 -3.26 17.78
N GLN A 240 6.11 -2.49 16.77
CA GLN A 240 7.22 -1.55 16.81
C GLN A 240 6.92 -0.29 16.00
N LYS A 241 7.87 0.65 15.98
CA LYS A 241 7.76 1.89 15.20
C LYS A 241 8.17 1.63 13.76
N ALA A 242 7.51 2.29 12.81
CA ALA A 242 7.86 2.28 11.39
C ALA A 242 9.18 3.03 11.09
N SER A 243 10.30 2.50 11.58
CA SER A 243 11.63 3.08 11.50
C SER A 243 12.25 2.89 10.13
N THR A 244 11.96 1.77 9.46
CA THR A 244 12.36 1.48 8.08
C THR A 244 11.72 2.48 7.13
N LEU A 245 10.40 2.68 7.22
CA LEU A 245 9.70 3.70 6.43
C LEU A 245 10.21 5.11 6.72
N GLY A 246 10.47 5.45 7.98
CA GLY A 246 11.08 6.73 8.35
C GLY A 246 12.46 6.96 7.72
N SER A 247 13.26 5.90 7.57
CA SER A 247 14.56 5.93 6.93
C SER A 247 14.44 6.12 5.42
N PHE A 248 13.49 5.43 4.78
CA PHE A 248 13.17 5.57 3.36
C PHE A 248 12.72 7.01 3.05
N VAL A 249 11.73 7.54 3.77
CA VAL A 249 11.26 8.93 3.64
C VAL A 249 12.43 9.92 3.70
N SER A 250 13.37 9.71 4.62
CA SER A 250 14.52 10.60 4.79
C SER A 250 15.56 10.45 3.67
N ALA A 251 15.84 9.22 3.22
CA ALA A 251 16.87 8.93 2.22
C ALA A 251 16.45 9.36 0.81
N PHE A 252 15.21 9.03 0.42
CA PHE A 252 14.63 9.40 -0.88
C PHE A 252 14.19 10.87 -0.91
N GLY A 253 14.14 11.55 0.24
CA GLY A 253 13.77 12.95 0.33
C GLY A 253 12.30 13.19 0.03
N ALA A 254 11.44 12.29 0.49
CA ALA A 254 10.01 12.35 0.27
C ALA A 254 9.42 13.64 0.85
N ALA A 255 8.48 14.24 0.13
CA ALA A 255 7.86 15.50 0.49
C ALA A 255 7.13 15.43 1.85
N ASN A 256 6.57 14.25 2.16
CA ASN A 256 5.92 13.96 3.43
C ASN A 256 6.31 12.56 3.94
N ASN A 257 6.18 12.38 5.26
CA ASN A 257 6.16 11.06 5.85
C ASN A 257 4.69 10.62 5.92
N PRO A 258 4.27 9.53 5.24
CA PRO A 258 2.87 9.13 5.24
C PRO A 258 2.37 8.73 6.62
N THR A 259 3.21 8.25 7.55
CA THR A 259 2.79 7.99 8.96
C THR A 259 2.43 9.25 9.74
N LYS A 260 2.71 10.44 9.20
CA LYS A 260 2.31 11.73 9.80
C LYS A 260 1.04 12.30 9.17
N VAL A 261 0.51 11.65 8.14
CA VAL A 261 -0.81 11.99 7.60
C VAL A 261 -1.85 11.55 8.63
N PRO A 262 -2.76 12.44 9.05
CA PRO A 262 -3.83 12.04 9.96
C PRO A 262 -4.68 10.97 9.28
N MET A 263 -4.93 9.88 10.00
CA MET A 263 -5.87 8.85 9.58
C MET A 263 -7.29 9.41 9.56
N ASN A 264 -7.98 9.31 8.42
CA ASN A 264 -9.43 9.51 8.34
C ASN A 264 -10.15 8.24 8.83
N GLN A 265 -10.82 8.33 9.99
CA GLN A 265 -11.45 7.18 10.64
C GLN A 265 -12.58 6.59 9.79
N ASP A 266 -13.46 7.44 9.28
CA ASP A 266 -14.63 7.02 8.50
C ASP A 266 -14.19 6.24 7.24
N VAL A 267 -13.15 6.73 6.57
CA VAL A 267 -12.57 6.07 5.38
C VAL A 267 -11.91 4.74 5.71
N VAL A 268 -11.24 4.65 6.87
CA VAL A 268 -10.61 3.40 7.31
C VAL A 268 -11.66 2.37 7.70
N GLU A 269 -12.71 2.79 8.40
CA GLU A 269 -13.83 1.92 8.75
C GLU A 269 -14.47 1.33 7.49
N GLU A 270 -14.80 2.17 6.50
CA GLU A 270 -15.39 1.74 5.24
C GLU A 270 -14.47 0.80 4.44
N ALA A 271 -13.17 1.11 4.34
CA ALA A 271 -12.20 0.25 3.66
C ALA A 271 -12.08 -1.15 4.31
N VAL A 272 -12.15 -1.22 5.63
CA VAL A 272 -12.01 -2.46 6.40
C VAL A 272 -13.26 -3.32 6.27
N GLU A 273 -14.43 -2.70 6.39
CA GLU A 273 -15.72 -3.35 6.18
C GLU A 273 -15.82 -3.93 4.78
N ASP A 274 -15.49 -3.15 3.73
CA ASP A 274 -15.51 -3.66 2.35
C ASP A 274 -14.48 -4.76 2.09
N ALA A 275 -13.25 -4.63 2.63
CA ALA A 275 -12.23 -5.67 2.49
C ALA A 275 -12.69 -7.00 3.10
N ILE A 276 -13.37 -6.94 4.25
CA ILE A 276 -13.88 -8.10 4.96
C ILE A 276 -15.12 -8.64 4.28
N ASP A 277 -16.06 -7.81 3.84
CA ASP A 277 -17.21 -8.25 3.07
C ASP A 277 -16.77 -8.96 1.79
N ASN A 278 -15.76 -8.44 1.10
CA ASN A 278 -15.17 -9.09 -0.07
C ASN A 278 -14.49 -10.43 0.29
N TYR A 279 -13.81 -10.52 1.43
CA TYR A 279 -13.18 -11.77 1.87
C TYR A 279 -14.21 -12.80 2.38
N GLY A 280 -15.18 -12.38 3.18
CA GLY A 280 -16.31 -13.15 3.68
C GLY A 280 -17.18 -13.65 2.54
N ASN A 281 -17.48 -12.83 1.53
CA ASN A 281 -18.16 -13.27 0.31
C ASN A 281 -17.35 -14.29 -0.50
N LYS A 282 -16.01 -14.25 -0.45
CA LYS A 282 -15.17 -15.30 -1.06
C LYS A 282 -15.17 -16.60 -0.25
N LEU A 283 -15.18 -16.53 1.08
CA LEU A 283 -15.27 -17.69 1.96
C LEU A 283 -16.67 -18.33 1.97
N LEU A 284 -17.72 -17.52 1.95
CA LEU A 284 -19.11 -17.96 1.89
C LEU A 284 -19.54 -18.30 0.45
N GLY A 285 -19.00 -17.64 -0.56
CA GLY A 285 -19.19 -18.01 -1.97
C GLY A 285 -18.44 -19.28 -2.39
N SER A 286 -17.42 -19.68 -1.61
CA SER A 286 -16.77 -20.99 -1.75
C SER A 286 -17.49 -22.12 -0.99
N SER A 287 -18.63 -21.84 -0.33
CA SER A 287 -19.55 -22.88 0.17
C SER A 287 -20.29 -23.63 -0.95
N ALA A 288 -20.04 -23.30 -2.23
CA ALA A 288 -20.41 -24.15 -3.37
C ALA A 288 -19.60 -25.46 -3.50
N PHE A 289 -18.86 -25.88 -2.47
CA PHE A 289 -18.11 -27.15 -2.44
C PHE A 289 -18.61 -28.16 -1.40
N VAL A 290 -19.72 -27.90 -0.71
CA VAL A 290 -20.39 -28.88 0.16
C VAL A 290 -21.91 -28.80 -0.05
N ASP A 291 -22.37 -29.15 -1.25
CA ASP A 291 -23.71 -29.70 -1.49
C ASP A 291 -23.75 -30.29 -2.91
N ASP A 292 -23.12 -31.46 -3.06
CA ASP A 292 -23.53 -32.48 -4.06
C ASP A 292 -23.14 -33.90 -3.58
N TYR A 293 -23.06 -34.06 -2.26
CA TYR A 293 -22.99 -35.36 -1.58
C TYR A 293 -24.14 -35.40 -0.57
N ASP A 294 -25.38 -35.47 -1.05
CA ASP A 294 -26.52 -36.11 -0.37
C ASP A 294 -27.81 -36.08 -1.22
N ASP A 295 -27.70 -36.40 -2.51
CA ASP A 295 -28.83 -36.87 -3.34
C ASP A 295 -28.51 -38.27 -3.90
N TYR A 296 -28.10 -39.18 -3.01
CA TYR A 296 -28.09 -40.63 -3.26
C TYR A 296 -28.44 -41.38 -1.98
N ASP A 297 -29.69 -41.23 -1.54
CA ASP A 297 -30.38 -42.27 -0.78
C ASP A 297 -31.38 -42.96 -1.71
N ASP A 298 -31.00 -44.19 -2.08
CA ASP A 298 -31.85 -45.36 -2.27
C ASP A 298 -33.15 -45.22 -3.07
N ASP A 299 -33.10 -45.60 -4.35
CA ASP A 299 -34.14 -46.46 -4.91
C ASP A 299 -33.47 -47.68 -5.56
N TYR A 300 -33.49 -48.78 -4.79
CA TYR A 300 -33.51 -50.12 -5.37
C TYR A 300 -34.77 -50.24 -6.22
N ASP A 301 -34.61 -50.41 -7.53
CA ASP A 301 -35.46 -51.35 -8.25
C ASP A 301 -34.67 -52.02 -9.38
N ASP A 302 -34.83 -53.34 -9.37
CA ASP A 302 -34.38 -54.32 -10.36
C ASP A 302 -34.85 -53.98 -11.78
N GLU A 303 -34.38 -54.82 -12.72
CA GLU A 303 -34.78 -54.92 -14.13
C GLU A 303 -33.95 -54.05 -15.09
N ASP A 304 -33.42 -54.49 -16.22
CA ASP A 304 -33.23 -55.78 -16.86
C ASP A 304 -32.54 -55.41 -18.20
N TRP A 305 -31.55 -56.21 -18.65
CA TRP A 305 -31.29 -56.56 -20.06
C TRP A 305 -30.43 -55.66 -20.99
N ASP A 306 -29.34 -56.30 -21.47
CA ASP A 306 -28.91 -56.44 -22.87
C ASP A 306 -28.97 -55.25 -23.84
N ILE A 307 -27.78 -54.71 -24.21
CA ILE A 307 -27.11 -54.78 -25.55
C ILE A 307 -25.82 -53.95 -25.55
#